data_AF-A0A966J357-F1
#
_entry.id   AF-A0A966J357-F1
#
_cell.length_a   1.000
_cell.length_b   1.000
_cell.length_c   1.000
_cell.angle_alpha   90.00
_cell.angle_beta   90.00
_cell.angle_gamma   90.00
#
_symmetry.space_group_name_H-M   'P 1'
#
loop_
_entity.id
_entity.type
_entity.pdbx_description
1 polymer ?
#
loop_
_entity_poly.entity_id
_entity_poly.type
_entity_poly.pdbx_seq_one_letter_code
_entity_poly.pdbx_strand_id
1 'polypeptide(L)'
;MTPSAPRPFGTVVAPRPTTLSARALRRLEDGPLDAVALMRDVCQVERLQSDAAERMAQALLGQHPEFVQLASGHWALAASAG
;
A
#
# COMPACT_ATOMS: atom_id res chain seq x y z
N MET A 1 4.29 30.40 -37.94
CA MET A 1 4.45 30.59 -36.49
C MET A 1 3.45 29.68 -35.80
N THR A 2 3.86 28.47 -35.43
CA THR A 2 3.01 27.42 -34.82
C THR A 2 3.34 27.31 -33.33
N PRO A 3 2.36 27.32 -32.42
CA PRO A 3 2.63 27.17 -30.99
C PRO A 3 2.97 25.70 -30.65
N SER A 4 4.13 25.49 -30.04
CA SER A 4 4.58 24.19 -29.53
C SER A 4 3.83 23.85 -28.25
N ALA A 5 3.02 22.79 -28.26
CA ALA A 5 2.33 22.29 -27.08
C ALA A 5 3.32 21.70 -26.06
N PRO A 6 3.12 21.89 -24.74
CA PRO A 6 3.94 21.28 -23.71
C PRO A 6 3.67 19.77 -23.66
N ARG A 7 4.72 18.96 -23.79
CA ARG A 7 4.64 17.50 -23.64
C ARG A 7 4.59 17.18 -22.14
N PRO A 8 3.60 16.42 -21.64
CA PRO A 8 3.65 15.95 -20.27
C PRO A 8 4.75 14.89 -20.17
N PHE A 9 5.91 15.26 -19.63
CA PHE A 9 6.90 14.30 -19.13
C PHE A 9 6.40 13.74 -17.80
N GLY A 10 5.48 12.79 -17.87
CA GLY A 10 5.09 11.98 -16.72
C GLY A 10 5.81 10.64 -16.78
N THR A 11 6.91 10.49 -16.06
CA THR A 11 7.41 9.14 -15.75
C THR A 11 6.43 8.51 -14.77
N VAL A 12 5.51 7.70 -15.28
CA VAL A 12 4.76 6.75 -14.46
C VAL A 12 5.77 5.68 -14.04
N VAL A 13 6.43 5.90 -12.91
CA VAL A 13 7.14 4.83 -12.22
C VAL A 13 6.05 3.91 -11.70
N ALA A 14 5.79 2.81 -12.40
CA ALA A 14 5.06 1.71 -11.80
C ALA A 14 5.84 1.34 -10.52
N PRO A 15 5.23 1.42 -9.32
CA PRO A 15 5.92 1.08 -8.10
C PRO A 15 6.29 -0.39 -8.21
N ARG A 16 7.56 -0.68 -8.53
CA ARG A 16 8.09 -2.03 -8.47
C ARG A 16 7.81 -2.51 -7.04
N PRO A 17 7.13 -3.66 -6.84
CA PRO A 17 6.78 -4.10 -5.51
C PRO A 17 8.04 -4.10 -4.65
N THR A 18 8.06 -3.21 -3.68
CA THR A 18 9.16 -3.12 -2.73
C THR A 18 9.11 -4.39 -1.87
N THR A 19 10.23 -4.80 -1.29
CA THR A 19 10.28 -5.97 -0.41
C THR A 19 9.22 -5.89 0.71
N LEU A 20 8.83 -4.67 1.12
CA LEU A 20 7.76 -4.41 2.08
C LEU A 20 6.37 -4.67 1.51
N SER A 21 6.05 -4.18 0.31
CA SER A 21 4.75 -4.44 -0.35
C SER A 21 4.55 -5.94 -0.62
N ALA A 22 5.60 -6.64 -1.07
CA ALA A 22 5.56 -8.09 -1.30
C ALA A 22 5.34 -8.88 0.02
N ARG A 23 5.92 -8.41 1.13
CA ARG A 23 5.67 -8.99 2.45
C ARG A 23 4.24 -8.71 2.94
N ALA A 24 3.75 -7.48 2.73
CA ALA A 24 2.38 -7.13 3.06
C ALA A 24 1.39 -8.00 2.28
N LEU A 25 1.65 -8.24 0.98
CA LEU A 25 0.88 -9.14 0.15
C LEU A 25 0.81 -10.54 0.76
N ARG A 26 1.96 -11.14 1.07
CA ARG A 26 1.99 -12.49 1.66
C ARG A 26 1.32 -12.58 3.02
N ARG A 27 1.30 -11.49 3.79
CA ARG A 27 0.55 -11.44 5.05
C ARG A 27 -0.95 -11.32 4.86
N LEU A 28 -1.38 -10.63 3.82
CA LEU A 28 -2.79 -10.47 3.50
C LEU A 28 -3.37 -11.66 2.72
N GLU A 29 -2.52 -12.51 2.13
CA GLU A 29 -2.92 -13.82 1.58
C GLU A 29 -3.52 -14.74 2.67
N ASP A 30 -3.04 -14.63 3.92
CA ASP A 30 -3.58 -15.38 5.07
C ASP A 30 -4.93 -14.82 5.57
N GLY A 31 -5.28 -13.59 5.17
CA GLY A 31 -6.53 -12.92 5.52
C GLY A 31 -6.37 -11.43 5.84
N PRO A 32 -7.50 -10.73 6.10
CA PRO A 32 -7.49 -9.31 6.39
C PRO A 32 -6.80 -9.00 7.73
N LEU A 33 -5.95 -7.97 7.75
CA LEU A 33 -5.17 -7.54 8.91
C LEU A 33 -5.34 -6.05 9.19
N ASP A 34 -5.22 -5.65 10.45
CA ASP A 34 -5.19 -4.23 10.82
C ASP A 34 -3.88 -3.57 10.36
N ALA A 35 -3.90 -2.25 10.17
CA ALA A 35 -2.72 -1.51 9.73
C ALA A 35 -1.54 -1.68 10.71
N VAL A 36 -1.82 -1.83 12.01
CA VAL A 36 -0.80 -1.99 13.05
C VAL A 36 -0.12 -3.35 12.97
N ALA A 37 -0.84 -4.47 13.00
CA ALA A 37 -0.18 -5.77 12.91
C ALA A 37 0.53 -5.94 11.57
N LEU A 38 -0.07 -5.44 10.48
CA LEU A 38 0.53 -5.48 9.15
C LEU A 38 1.85 -4.70 9.11
N MET A 39 1.85 -3.43 9.54
CA MET A 39 3.07 -2.61 9.52
C MET A 39 4.10 -3.05 10.56
N ARG A 40 3.69 -3.59 11.71
CA ARG A 40 4.63 -4.18 12.68
C ARG A 40 5.37 -5.37 12.09
N ASP A 41 4.68 -6.26 11.37
CA ASP A 41 5.35 -7.37 10.70
C ASP A 41 6.18 -6.91 9.50
N VAL A 42 5.62 -6.05 8.65
CA VAL A 42 6.26 -5.57 7.43
C VAL A 42 7.53 -4.79 7.76
N CYS A 43 7.46 -3.85 8.71
CA CYS A 43 8.59 -3.01 9.12
C CYS A 43 9.42 -3.61 10.27
N GLN A 44 9.03 -4.74 10.87
CA GLN A 44 9.71 -5.37 12.01
C GLN A 44 9.87 -4.44 13.23
N VAL A 45 8.87 -3.62 13.51
CA VAL A 45 8.90 -2.63 14.61
C VAL A 45 7.96 -3.06 15.73
N GLU A 46 8.48 -3.21 16.95
CA GLU A 46 7.65 -3.63 18.08
C GLU A 46 6.72 -2.54 18.61
N ARG A 47 7.15 -1.27 18.63
CA ARG A 47 6.39 -0.14 19.20
C ARG A 47 5.92 0.85 18.14
N LEU A 48 5.13 0.36 17.19
CA LEU A 48 4.51 1.23 16.20
C LEU A 48 3.20 1.81 16.76
N GLN A 49 3.04 3.13 16.68
CA GLN A 49 1.80 3.81 17.06
C GLN A 49 0.73 3.59 15.99
N SER A 50 -0.54 3.44 16.39
CA SER A 50 -1.62 3.13 15.46
C SER A 50 -1.76 4.15 14.34
N ASP A 51 -1.74 5.43 14.68
CA ASP A 51 -1.87 6.51 13.71
C ASP A 51 -0.67 6.56 12.72
N ALA A 52 0.54 6.28 13.21
CA ALA A 52 1.71 6.17 12.35
C ALA A 52 1.61 4.94 11.42
N ALA A 53 1.13 3.80 11.94
CA ALA A 53 0.92 2.59 11.14
C ALA A 53 -0.12 2.80 10.05
N GLU A 54 -1.23 3.46 10.33
CA GLU A 54 -2.26 3.79 9.34
C GLU A 54 -1.70 4.69 8.24
N ARG A 55 -0.99 5.77 8.60
CA ARG A 55 -0.34 6.64 7.62
C ARG A 55 0.70 5.90 6.77
N MET A 56 1.49 5.02 7.39
CA MET A 56 2.48 4.21 6.68
C MET A 56 1.82 3.20 5.75
N ALA A 57 0.79 2.49 6.21
CA ALA A 57 0.03 1.54 5.41
C ALA A 57 -0.65 2.25 4.23
N GLN A 58 -1.24 3.43 4.45
CA GLN A 58 -1.83 4.21 3.38
C GLN A 58 -0.79 4.67 2.35
N ALA A 59 0.40 5.11 2.79
CA ALA A 59 1.46 5.53 1.89
C ALA A 59 2.09 4.34 1.12
N LEU A 60 2.27 3.20 1.79
CA LEU A 60 2.87 2.01 1.19
C LEU A 60 1.89 1.25 0.30
N LEU A 61 0.66 1.04 0.74
CA LEU A 61 -0.33 0.17 0.10
C LEU A 61 -1.34 0.97 -0.72
N GLY A 62 -1.64 2.22 -0.35
CA GLY A 62 -2.59 3.05 -1.11
C GLY A 62 -2.13 3.42 -2.52
N GLN A 63 -0.83 3.28 -2.82
CA GLN A 63 -0.29 3.41 -4.18
C GLN A 63 -0.48 2.16 -5.05
N HIS A 64 -0.98 1.06 -4.46
CA HIS A 64 -1.05 -0.26 -5.07
C HIS A 64 -2.51 -0.72 -5.16
N PRO A 65 -3.06 -0.90 -6.38
CA PRO A 65 -4.47 -1.27 -6.56
C PRO A 65 -4.80 -2.69 -6.06
N GLU A 66 -3.79 -3.54 -5.82
CA GLU A 66 -3.97 -4.87 -5.27
C GLU A 66 -4.37 -4.88 -3.78
N PHE A 67 -4.22 -3.77 -3.05
CA PHE A 67 -4.62 -3.66 -1.66
C PHE A 67 -5.85 -2.78 -1.52
N VAL A 68 -6.80 -3.23 -0.69
CA VAL A 68 -8.01 -2.48 -0.38
C VAL A 68 -8.15 -2.35 1.13
N GLN A 69 -8.60 -1.18 1.58
CA GLN A 69 -8.98 -0.98 2.96
C GLN A 69 -10.48 -1.25 3.10
N LEU A 70 -10.82 -2.18 4.00
CA LEU A 70 -12.18 -2.50 4.38
C LEU A 70 -12.78 -1.40 5.26
N ALA A 71 -14.11 -1.31 5.31
CA ALA A 71 -14.82 -0.37 6.18
C ALA A 71 -14.51 -0.53 7.67
N SER A 72 -14.00 -1.70 8.07
CA SER A 72 -13.52 -1.99 9.43
C SER A 72 -12.13 -1.40 9.74
N GLY A 73 -11.48 -0.72 8.79
CA GLY A 73 -10.11 -0.22 8.91
C GLY A 73 -9.02 -1.28 8.66
N HIS A 74 -9.42 -2.52 8.38
CA HIS A 74 -8.50 -3.60 8.05
C HIS A 74 -8.09 -3.52 6.57
N TRP A 75 -6.88 -3.93 6.27
CA TRP A 75 -6.37 -4.11 4.92
C TRP A 75 -6.61 -5.54 4.46
N ALA A 76 -6.93 -5.68 3.18
CA ALA A 76 -7.12 -6.95 2.50
C ALA A 76 -6.58 -6.87 1.07
N LEU A 77 -6.42 -8.01 0.42
CA LEU A 77 -6.15 -8.04 -1.01
C LEU A 77 -7.46 -7.81 -1.78
N ALA A 78 -7.38 -7.04 -2.86
CA ALA A 78 -8.51 -6.80 -3.75
C ALA A 78 -9.09 -8.11 -4.30
N ALA A 79 -8.22 -9.09 -4.58
CA ALA A 79 -8.60 -10.41 -5.05
C ALA A 79 -9.28 -11.29 -3.98
N SER A 80 -9.06 -11.01 -2.69
CA SER A 80 -9.65 -11.77 -1.57
C SER A 80 -10.85 -11.07 -0.93
N ALA A 81 -11.17 -9.84 -1.38
CA ALA A 81 -12.28 -9.04 -0.86
C ALA A 81 -13.60 -9.25 -1.62
N GLY A 82 -13.65 -10.23 -2.54
CA GLY A 82 -14.80 -10.58 -3.38
C GLY A 82 -15.50 -11.86 -2.96
#